data_AF-A0A0B2VFP5-F1
#
_entry.id   AF-A0A0B2VFP5-F1
#
_cell.length_a   1.000
_cell.length_b   1.000
_cell.length_c   1.000
_cell.angle_alpha   90.00
_cell.angle_beta   90.00
_cell.angle_gamma   90.00
#
_symmetry.space_group_name_H-M   'P 1'
#
loop_
_entity.id
_entity.type
_entity.pdbx_description
1 polymer ?
#
loop_
_entity_poly.entity_id
_entity_poly.type
_entity_poly.pdbx_seq_one_letter_code
_entity_poly.pdbx_strand_id
1 'polypeptide(L)'
;VDSDCASSRRRSSSCVLLSHGGGLRVVGSDQLIMSKSSDQVVLERRLKPIYDAIDSGNNKKAIQEAEKVLKKHPGTHTAKVLKALALIRSDKQSEAWPLIEEVESLREDVDENTLQAMCHCFKEAYTPERISALYERVCARFPKNEQYLTHLFMSYVRVRNYKLQQKTALTLFKEFQRNPYYFWNVMSIVMQAISGDAKLAQSMLYPLAEKMVIKMIESNSIQAEAECNLYILILEGEGKFEEAARFLESDPLARRFLQQPVHFLFYRILSLHQKAGNHTLVIERCISELKNE
;
A
#
# COMPACT_ATOMS: atom_id res chain seq x y z
N VAL A 1 -10.43 -39.49 19.10
CA VAL A 1 -11.43 -40.30 18.40
C VAL A 1 -12.66 -39.42 18.15
N ASP A 2 -12.52 -38.29 17.46
CA ASP A 2 -12.17 -38.04 16.05
C ASP A 2 -13.38 -38.06 15.10
N SER A 3 -13.31 -37.12 14.17
CA SER A 3 -14.13 -36.84 12.99
C SER A 3 -15.41 -36.03 13.26
N ASP A 4 -15.75 -34.99 12.50
CA ASP A 4 -15.08 -34.23 11.46
C ASP A 4 -15.94 -32.97 11.25
N CYS A 5 -15.38 -31.77 11.41
CA CYS A 5 -16.07 -30.52 11.06
C CYS A 5 -15.14 -29.73 10.13
N ALA A 6 -15.14 -30.12 8.86
CA ALA A 6 -14.41 -29.48 7.80
C ALA A 6 -15.05 -28.13 7.45
N SER A 7 -14.51 -27.06 8.05
CA SER A 7 -14.80 -25.68 7.67
C SER A 7 -14.12 -25.33 6.35
N SER A 8 -14.93 -25.17 5.31
CA SER A 8 -14.53 -24.69 3.98
C SER A 8 -13.97 -23.26 4.07
N ARG A 9 -12.65 -23.14 4.20
CA ARG A 9 -11.91 -21.90 3.92
C ARG A 9 -11.96 -21.61 2.42
N ARG A 10 -12.94 -20.83 1.96
CA ARG A 10 -12.86 -20.17 0.65
C ARG A 10 -11.74 -19.12 0.73
N ARG A 11 -10.61 -19.40 0.08
CA ARG A 11 -9.58 -18.41 -0.22
C ARG A 11 -10.22 -17.30 -1.04
N SER A 12 -10.46 -16.15 -0.42
CA SER A 12 -10.96 -14.96 -1.11
C SER A 12 -9.85 -14.45 -2.05
N SER A 13 -10.07 -14.64 -3.35
CA SER A 13 -9.13 -14.28 -4.42
C SER A 13 -8.94 -12.75 -4.58
N SER A 14 -9.72 -11.94 -3.86
CA SER A 14 -9.61 -10.47 -3.88
C SER A 14 -8.39 -9.91 -3.13
N CYS A 15 -7.66 -10.73 -2.36
CA CYS A 15 -6.47 -10.27 -1.62
C CYS A 15 -5.18 -10.27 -2.48
N VAL A 16 -5.21 -10.87 -3.68
CA VAL A 16 -4.02 -11.05 -4.52
C VAL A 16 -3.62 -9.77 -5.27
N LEU A 17 -4.56 -8.86 -5.52
CA LEU A 17 -4.31 -7.63 -6.30
C LEU A 17 -3.48 -6.57 -5.54
N LEU A 18 -3.31 -6.69 -4.22
CA LEU A 18 -2.50 -5.76 -3.41
C LEU A 18 -1.13 -6.34 -3.00
N SER A 19 -0.84 -7.61 -3.33
CA SER A 19 0.41 -8.28 -2.91
C SER A 19 1.51 -8.30 -3.97
N HIS A 20 1.25 -7.87 -5.21
CA HIS A 20 2.32 -7.66 -6.19
C HIS A 20 2.78 -6.21 -6.11
N GLY A 21 3.88 -6.00 -5.39
CA GLY A 21 4.64 -4.76 -5.39
C GLY A 21 5.16 -4.43 -6.79
N GLY A 22 4.30 -3.86 -7.62
CA GLY A 22 4.69 -3.11 -8.81
C GLY A 22 5.23 -1.76 -8.35
N GLY A 23 6.55 -1.56 -8.46
CA GLY A 23 7.16 -0.27 -8.20
C GLY A 23 6.53 0.80 -9.08
N LEU A 24 5.74 1.69 -8.48
CA LEU A 24 5.41 2.97 -9.11
C LEU A 24 6.71 3.76 -9.17
N ARG A 25 7.29 3.86 -10.37
CA ARG A 25 8.30 4.86 -10.69
C ARG A 25 7.67 6.23 -10.48
N VAL A 26 8.15 6.94 -9.46
CA VAL A 26 7.98 8.39 -9.37
C VAL A 26 8.78 8.98 -10.52
N VAL A 27 8.08 9.49 -11.51
CA VAL A 27 8.67 10.18 -12.67
C VAL A 27 9.21 11.53 -12.19
N GLY A 28 10.52 11.69 -12.35
CA GLY A 28 11.35 12.90 -12.35
C GLY A 28 10.74 14.19 -11.79
N SER A 29 11.16 14.55 -10.58
CA SER A 29 11.43 15.94 -10.23
C SER A 29 12.94 16.16 -10.35
N ASP A 30 13.32 17.16 -11.15
CA ASP A 30 14.71 17.55 -11.43
C ASP A 30 15.53 17.61 -10.14
N GLN A 31 16.44 16.64 -9.98
CA GLN A 31 17.44 16.65 -8.93
C GLN A 31 18.44 17.75 -9.28
N LEU A 32 18.23 18.94 -8.71
CA LEU A 32 19.33 19.86 -8.43
C LEU A 32 20.41 19.04 -7.70
N ILE A 33 21.56 18.84 -8.35
CA ILE A 33 22.74 18.22 -7.74
C ILE A 33 23.25 19.20 -6.69
N MET A 34 22.64 19.16 -5.51
CA MET A 34 23.21 19.77 -4.31
C MET A 34 24.44 18.95 -3.95
N SER A 35 25.62 19.57 -4.02
CA SER A 35 26.87 18.96 -3.57
C SER A 35 26.70 18.45 -2.13
N LYS A 36 26.82 17.13 -1.92
CA LYS A 36 26.79 16.55 -0.58
C LYS A 36 27.87 17.23 0.27
N SER A 37 27.48 17.73 1.46
CA SER A 37 28.43 18.30 2.42
C SER A 37 29.52 17.28 2.75
N SER A 38 30.76 17.74 2.96
CA SER A 38 31.90 16.88 3.35
C SER A 38 31.57 15.99 4.55
N ASP A 39 30.79 16.52 5.49
CA ASP A 39 30.36 15.80 6.70
C ASP A 39 29.41 14.64 6.38
N GLN A 40 28.56 14.79 5.37
CA GLN A 40 27.61 13.77 4.92
C GLN A 40 28.34 12.60 4.26
N VAL A 41 29.37 12.88 3.44
CA VAL A 41 30.22 11.86 2.82
C VAL A 41 31.03 11.09 3.88
N VAL A 42 31.53 11.79 4.90
CA VAL A 42 32.24 11.17 6.03
C VAL A 42 31.31 10.28 6.86
N LEU A 43 30.07 10.72 7.07
CA LEU A 43 29.06 9.94 7.78
C LEU A 43 28.69 8.65 7.02
N GLU A 44 28.43 8.75 5.70
CA GLU A 44 28.12 7.59 4.85
C GLU A 44 29.24 6.54 4.90
N ARG A 45 30.51 6.97 4.81
CA ARG A 45 31.66 6.06 4.92
C ARG A 45 31.74 5.34 6.26
N ARG A 46 31.29 5.98 7.34
CA ARG A 46 31.28 5.40 8.70
C ARG A 46 30.11 4.45 8.93
N LEU A 47 28.96 4.71 8.29
CA LEU A 47 27.79 3.85 8.39
C LEU A 47 27.90 2.61 7.51
N LYS A 48 28.65 2.69 6.40
CA LYS A 48 28.81 1.57 5.46
C LYS A 48 29.20 0.23 6.10
N PRO A 49 30.20 0.14 7.00
CA PRO A 49 30.51 -1.10 7.69
C PRO A 49 29.35 -1.69 8.51
N ILE A 50 28.46 -0.84 9.03
CA ILE A 50 27.26 -1.26 9.78
C ILE A 50 26.25 -1.87 8.80
N TYR A 51 25.96 -1.18 7.69
CA TYR A 51 25.07 -1.69 6.64
C TYR A 51 25.57 -3.02 6.07
N ASP A 52 26.85 -3.10 5.68
CA ASP A 52 27.45 -4.32 5.14
C ASP A 52 27.35 -5.50 6.15
N ALA A 53 27.45 -5.23 7.45
CA ALA A 53 27.28 -6.25 8.50
C ALA A 53 25.81 -6.66 8.69
N ILE A 54 24.86 -5.73 8.58
CA ILE A 54 23.41 -5.99 8.63
C ILE A 54 22.96 -6.82 7.42
N ASP A 55 23.44 -6.46 6.23
CA ASP A 55 23.08 -7.12 4.96
C ASP A 55 23.67 -8.54 4.88
N SER A 56 24.84 -8.76 5.48
CA SER A 56 25.42 -10.10 5.64
C SER A 56 24.80 -10.92 6.78
N GLY A 57 23.82 -10.38 7.50
CA GLY A 57 23.16 -11.05 8.63
C GLY A 57 24.03 -11.19 9.89
N ASN A 58 25.21 -10.57 9.92
CA ASN A 58 26.11 -10.63 11.07
C ASN A 58 25.77 -9.55 12.10
N ASN A 59 24.71 -9.78 12.87
CA ASN A 59 24.20 -8.83 13.86
C ASN A 59 25.25 -8.48 14.95
N LYS A 60 26.08 -9.43 15.37
CA LYS A 60 27.15 -9.19 16.36
C LYS A 60 28.16 -8.16 15.84
N LYS A 61 28.60 -8.33 14.59
CA LYS A 61 29.51 -7.39 13.94
C LYS A 61 28.85 -6.03 13.74
N ALA A 62 27.57 -6.00 13.32
CA ALA A 62 26.83 -4.75 13.16
C ALA A 62 26.76 -3.94 14.47
N ILE A 63 26.49 -4.60 15.61
CA ILE A 63 26.49 -3.97 16.93
C ILE A 63 27.88 -3.40 17.26
N GLN A 64 28.95 -4.16 17.02
CA GLN A 64 30.32 -3.71 17.29
C GLN A 64 30.71 -2.50 16.43
N GLU A 65 30.41 -2.50 15.14
CA GLU A 65 30.70 -1.38 14.26
C GLU A 65 29.88 -0.14 14.64
N ALA A 66 28.61 -0.32 15.00
CA ALA A 66 27.78 0.78 15.47
C ALA A 66 28.31 1.38 16.79
N GLU A 67 28.78 0.56 17.73
CA GLU A 67 29.41 1.05 18.96
C GLU A 67 30.70 1.83 18.70
N LYS A 68 31.53 1.41 17.74
CA LYS A 68 32.72 2.17 17.34
C LYS A 68 32.36 3.56 16.82
N VAL A 69 31.31 3.66 16.01
CA VAL A 69 30.81 4.95 15.51
C VAL A 69 30.28 5.80 16.66
N LEU A 70 29.42 5.24 17.51
CA LEU A 70 28.79 5.97 18.62
C LEU A 70 29.78 6.42 19.69
N LYS A 71 30.89 5.68 19.91
CA LYS A 71 31.97 6.13 20.81
C LYS A 71 32.65 7.41 20.31
N LYS A 72 32.80 7.57 19.00
CA LYS A 72 33.45 8.75 18.39
C LYS A 72 32.44 9.87 18.09
N HIS A 73 31.22 9.49 17.75
CA HIS A 73 30.15 10.38 17.32
C HIS A 73 28.82 9.96 17.98
N PRO A 74 28.61 10.30 19.27
CA PRO A 74 27.42 9.89 20.00
C PRO A 74 26.10 10.41 19.41
N GLY A 75 26.16 11.55 18.69
CA GLY A 75 25.01 12.17 18.02
C GLY A 75 24.61 11.54 16.68
N THR A 76 25.25 10.45 16.24
CA THR A 76 24.85 9.76 15.01
C THR A 76 23.62 8.88 15.24
N HIS A 77 22.44 9.47 15.13
CA HIS A 77 21.16 8.79 15.36
C HIS A 77 20.97 7.57 14.45
N THR A 78 21.36 7.64 13.17
CA THR A 78 21.26 6.50 12.25
C THR A 78 22.05 5.29 12.78
N ALA A 79 23.27 5.47 13.27
CA ALA A 79 24.09 4.39 13.84
C ALA A 79 23.43 3.79 15.09
N LYS A 80 22.79 4.62 15.91
CA LYS A 80 22.05 4.18 17.10
C LYS A 80 20.86 3.30 16.72
N VAL A 81 20.08 3.71 15.72
CA VAL A 81 18.94 2.94 15.23
C VAL A 81 19.38 1.65 14.53
N LEU A 82 20.48 1.68 13.76
CA LEU A 82 21.05 0.47 13.15
C LEU A 82 21.57 -0.52 14.20
N LYS A 83 22.14 -0.04 15.31
CA LYS A 83 22.46 -0.88 16.48
C LYS A 83 21.19 -1.54 17.02
N ALA A 84 20.11 -0.76 17.19
CA ALA A 84 18.84 -1.29 17.66
C ALA A 84 18.26 -2.35 16.70
N LEU A 85 18.35 -2.15 15.38
CA LEU A 85 17.93 -3.15 14.39
C LEU A 85 18.69 -4.47 14.55
N ALA A 86 20.01 -4.42 14.69
CA ALA A 86 20.82 -5.61 14.90
C ALA A 86 20.51 -6.32 16.24
N LEU A 87 20.18 -5.56 17.29
CA LEU A 87 19.71 -6.10 18.57
C LEU A 87 18.33 -6.79 18.42
N ILE A 88 17.38 -6.18 17.71
CA ILE A 88 16.07 -6.77 17.42
C ILE A 88 16.24 -8.09 16.67
N ARG A 89 17.08 -8.14 15.63
CA ARG A 89 17.40 -9.37 14.88
C ARG A 89 18.14 -10.44 15.70
N SER A 90 18.64 -10.07 16.87
CA SER A 90 19.29 -10.99 17.81
C SER A 90 18.38 -11.34 19.00
N ASP A 91 17.08 -11.05 18.90
CA ASP A 91 16.06 -11.24 19.95
C ASP A 91 16.33 -10.46 21.25
N LYS A 92 17.13 -9.39 21.18
CA LYS A 92 17.48 -8.51 22.30
C LYS A 92 16.66 -7.22 22.30
N GLN A 93 15.34 -7.37 22.21
CA GLN A 93 14.42 -6.24 22.09
C GLN A 93 14.46 -5.30 23.30
N SER A 94 14.65 -5.82 24.52
CA SER A 94 14.76 -5.03 25.75
C SER A 94 15.95 -4.05 25.74
N GLU A 95 17.04 -4.39 25.06
CA GLU A 95 18.19 -3.50 24.86
C GLU A 95 17.98 -2.53 23.67
N ALA A 96 17.19 -2.94 22.68
CA ALA A 96 16.94 -2.15 21.47
C ALA A 96 15.95 -1.00 21.68
N TRP A 97 14.87 -1.23 22.42
CA TRP A 97 13.80 -0.24 22.57
C TRP A 97 14.24 1.08 23.21
N PRO A 98 15.04 1.08 24.29
CA PRO A 98 15.54 2.33 24.88
C PRO A 98 16.32 3.18 23.87
N LEU A 99 17.06 2.56 22.95
CA LEU A 99 17.82 3.27 21.91
C LEU A 99 16.89 3.96 20.89
N ILE A 100 15.79 3.30 20.53
CA ILE A 100 14.79 3.84 19.60
C ILE A 100 13.99 4.96 20.27
N GLU A 101 13.56 4.75 21.51
CA GLU A 101 12.81 5.73 22.31
C GLU A 101 13.62 7.00 22.55
N GLU A 102 14.93 6.87 22.77
CA GLU A 102 15.83 8.02 22.87
C GLU A 102 15.79 8.87 21.59
N VAL A 103 15.84 8.24 20.41
CA VAL A 103 15.75 8.94 19.12
C VAL A 103 14.35 9.52 18.89
N GLU A 104 13.28 8.82 19.28
CA GLU A 104 11.91 9.34 19.20
C GLU A 104 11.66 10.54 20.13
N SER A 105 12.39 10.64 21.24
CA SER A 105 12.27 11.74 22.20
C SER A 105 12.91 13.06 21.73
N LEU A 106 13.68 13.01 20.64
CA LEU A 106 14.33 14.19 20.09
C LEU A 106 13.29 15.18 19.56
N ARG A 107 13.49 16.46 19.91
CA ARG A 107 12.65 17.55 19.37
C ARG A 107 13.08 18.01 17.99
N GLU A 108 14.28 17.64 17.57
CA GLU A 108 14.83 17.99 16.26
C GLU A 108 14.29 17.07 15.17
N ASP A 109 14.40 17.53 13.93
CA ASP A 109 14.00 16.73 12.78
C ASP A 109 14.98 15.58 12.58
N VAL A 110 14.44 14.37 12.60
CA VAL A 110 15.20 13.16 12.31
C VAL A 110 15.44 13.10 10.80
N ASP A 111 16.69 12.84 10.40
CA ASP A 111 17.04 12.71 8.99
C ASP A 111 16.40 11.46 8.35
N GLU A 112 16.28 11.48 7.02
CA GLU A 112 15.63 10.41 6.25
C GLU A 112 16.26 9.03 6.49
N ASN A 113 17.59 8.93 6.63
CA ASN A 113 18.25 7.64 6.83
C ASN A 113 17.88 7.05 8.18
N THR A 114 17.83 7.89 9.21
CA THR A 114 17.40 7.48 10.54
C THR A 114 15.92 7.08 10.53
N LEU A 115 15.04 7.84 9.85
CA LEU A 115 13.62 7.53 9.71
C LEU A 115 13.38 6.17 9.05
N GLN A 116 14.08 5.89 7.94
CA GLN A 116 14.01 4.60 7.24
C GLN A 116 14.54 3.46 8.11
N ALA A 117 15.67 3.65 8.80
CA ALA A 117 16.20 2.67 9.74
C ALA A 117 15.21 2.33 10.85
N MET A 118 14.47 3.32 11.39
CA MET A 118 13.43 3.09 12.40
C MET A 118 12.27 2.27 11.82
N CYS A 119 11.86 2.57 10.58
CA CYS A 119 10.85 1.77 9.88
C CYS A 119 11.30 0.31 9.71
N HIS A 120 12.59 0.06 9.47
CA HIS A 120 13.13 -1.31 9.44
C HIS A 120 13.05 -1.97 10.82
N CYS A 121 13.41 -1.29 11.90
CA CYS A 121 13.26 -1.81 13.26
C CYS A 121 11.81 -2.23 13.55
N PHE A 122 10.83 -1.38 13.23
CA PHE A 122 9.43 -1.66 13.50
C PHE A 122 8.87 -2.81 12.65
N LYS A 123 9.30 -2.94 11.39
CA LYS A 123 8.97 -4.10 10.55
C LYS A 123 9.53 -5.39 11.13
N GLU A 124 10.80 -5.38 11.49
CA GLU A 124 11.50 -6.56 12.01
C GLU A 124 10.95 -7.02 13.37
N ALA A 125 10.54 -6.06 14.19
CA ALA A 125 9.91 -6.30 15.49
C ALA A 125 8.40 -6.58 15.41
N TYR A 126 7.82 -6.69 14.22
CA TYR A 126 6.38 -6.92 14.00
C TYR A 126 5.46 -5.89 14.69
N THR A 127 5.87 -4.61 14.71
CA THR A 127 5.11 -3.48 15.29
C THR A 127 4.81 -2.39 14.25
N PRO A 128 4.11 -2.72 13.14
CA PRO A 128 3.89 -1.79 12.03
C PRO A 128 3.07 -0.54 12.42
N GLU A 129 2.31 -0.58 13.52
CA GLU A 129 1.55 0.56 14.04
C GLU A 129 2.45 1.72 14.45
N ARG A 130 3.67 1.44 14.92
CA ARG A 130 4.65 2.47 15.27
C ARG A 130 5.14 3.25 14.04
N ILE A 131 5.11 2.64 12.85
CA ILE A 131 5.45 3.34 11.59
C ILE A 131 4.42 4.43 11.31
N SER A 132 3.13 4.16 11.55
CA SER A 132 2.07 5.16 11.40
C SER A 132 2.27 6.30 12.38
N ALA A 133 2.46 6.01 13.67
CA ALA A 133 2.71 7.04 14.68
C ALA A 133 3.95 7.89 14.38
N LEU A 134 5.00 7.28 13.83
CA LEU A 134 6.21 7.98 13.39
C LEU A 134 5.90 8.97 12.26
N TYR A 135 5.26 8.51 11.16
CA TYR A 135 4.94 9.39 10.04
C TYR A 135 3.84 10.40 10.35
N GLU A 136 2.92 10.13 11.28
CA GLU A 136 1.96 11.12 11.79
C GLU A 136 2.70 12.34 12.37
N ARG A 137 3.73 12.11 13.21
CA ARG A 137 4.55 13.19 13.78
C ARG A 137 5.35 13.93 12.71
N VAL A 138 5.95 13.19 11.77
CA VAL A 138 6.71 13.80 10.66
C VAL A 138 5.81 14.66 9.78
N CYS A 139 4.63 14.16 9.39
CA CYS A 139 3.68 14.92 8.59
C CYS A 139 3.07 16.10 9.35
N ALA A 140 2.94 16.05 10.67
CA ALA A 140 2.51 17.22 11.45
C ALA A 140 3.50 18.39 11.33
N ARG A 141 4.79 18.11 11.17
CA ARG A 141 5.85 19.12 10.99
C ARG A 141 6.06 19.50 9.52
N PHE A 142 5.88 18.55 8.61
CA PHE A 142 6.04 18.72 7.17
C PHE A 142 4.74 18.40 6.41
N PRO A 143 3.64 19.15 6.62
CA PRO A 143 2.31 18.80 6.14
C PRO A 143 2.14 18.82 4.62
N LYS A 144 3.07 19.44 3.89
CA LYS A 144 3.07 19.54 2.43
C LYS A 144 4.15 18.70 1.76
N ASN A 145 4.82 17.81 2.50
CA ASN A 145 5.80 16.91 1.91
C ASN A 145 5.10 15.67 1.33
N GLU A 146 5.09 15.56 0.00
CA GLU A 146 4.42 14.48 -0.74
C GLU A 146 4.94 13.09 -0.36
N GLN A 147 6.25 12.95 -0.18
CA GLN A 147 6.91 11.69 0.14
C GLN A 147 6.47 11.20 1.52
N TYR A 148 6.47 12.08 2.53
CA TYR A 148 6.04 11.71 3.88
C TYR A 148 4.55 11.38 3.95
N LEU A 149 3.70 12.16 3.29
CA LEU A 149 2.27 11.84 3.20
C LEU A 149 2.02 10.50 2.49
N THR A 150 2.81 10.19 1.47
CA THR A 150 2.74 8.89 0.78
C THR A 150 3.16 7.76 1.70
N HIS A 151 4.24 7.90 2.47
CA HIS A 151 4.66 6.90 3.45
C HIS A 151 3.62 6.72 4.57
N LEU A 152 3.00 7.81 5.05
CA LEU A 152 1.91 7.77 6.01
C LEU A 152 0.68 7.03 5.47
N PHE A 153 0.31 7.29 4.22
CA PHE A 153 -0.76 6.54 3.55
C PHE A 153 -0.43 5.04 3.51
N MET A 154 0.80 4.69 3.11
CA MET A 154 1.24 3.30 3.02
C MET A 154 1.31 2.60 4.38
N SER A 155 1.66 3.32 5.45
CA SER A 155 1.64 2.74 6.80
C SER A 155 0.21 2.40 7.22
N TYR A 156 -0.77 3.26 6.93
CA TYR A 156 -2.18 2.96 7.19
C TYR A 156 -2.72 1.80 6.35
N VAL A 157 -2.28 1.65 5.10
CA VAL A 157 -2.60 0.47 4.27
C VAL A 157 -2.15 -0.81 4.96
N ARG A 158 -0.90 -0.84 5.48
CA ARG A 158 -0.32 -2.02 6.14
C ARG A 158 -1.10 -2.43 7.39
N VAL A 159 -1.51 -1.46 8.22
CA VAL A 159 -2.28 -1.71 9.45
C VAL A 159 -3.79 -1.75 9.23
N ARG A 160 -4.25 -1.67 7.97
CA ARG A 160 -5.67 -1.70 7.59
C ARG A 160 -6.52 -0.61 8.24
N ASN A 161 -5.93 0.55 8.52
CA ASN A 161 -6.67 1.71 9.04
C ASN A 161 -7.25 2.52 7.88
N TYR A 162 -8.33 2.01 7.29
CA TYR A 162 -8.90 2.55 6.06
C TYR A 162 -9.52 3.95 6.20
N LYS A 163 -9.93 4.33 7.43
CA LYS A 163 -10.43 5.69 7.73
C LYS A 163 -9.31 6.73 7.62
N LEU A 164 -8.17 6.45 8.25
CA LEU A 164 -7.02 7.35 8.16
C LEU A 164 -6.36 7.29 6.78
N GLN A 165 -6.37 6.12 6.14
CA GLN A 165 -5.97 5.95 4.74
C GLN A 165 -6.75 6.90 3.82
N GLN A 166 -8.09 6.91 3.92
CA GLN A 166 -8.97 7.79 3.15
C GLN A 166 -8.63 9.27 3.39
N LYS A 167 -8.51 9.67 4.66
CA LYS A 167 -8.18 11.05 5.04
C LYS A 167 -6.86 11.51 4.43
N THR A 168 -5.82 10.68 4.53
CA THR A 168 -4.49 11.01 3.99
C THR A 168 -4.50 11.07 2.46
N ALA A 169 -5.20 10.15 1.78
CA ALA A 169 -5.35 10.18 0.32
C ALA A 169 -6.08 11.44 -0.16
N LEU A 170 -7.12 11.87 0.56
CA LEU A 170 -7.82 13.12 0.25
C LEU A 170 -6.90 14.33 0.43
N THR A 171 -6.06 14.36 1.47
CA THR A 171 -5.05 15.40 1.66
C THR A 171 -4.04 15.41 0.50
N LEU A 172 -3.48 14.25 0.14
CA LEU A 172 -2.57 14.10 -1.01
C LEU A 172 -3.20 14.63 -2.30
N PHE A 173 -4.45 14.24 -2.58
CA PHE A 173 -5.14 14.69 -3.78
C PHE A 173 -5.38 16.20 -3.77
N LYS A 174 -5.77 16.78 -2.63
CA LYS A 174 -6.00 18.23 -2.51
C LYS A 174 -4.73 19.04 -2.73
N GLU A 175 -3.60 18.60 -2.16
CA GLU A 175 -2.34 19.34 -2.25
C GLU A 175 -1.67 19.19 -3.62
N PHE A 176 -1.70 17.99 -4.24
CA PHE A 176 -0.91 17.69 -5.44
C PHE A 176 -1.73 17.48 -6.72
N GLN A 177 -3.05 17.31 -6.61
CA GLN A 177 -3.99 17.16 -7.74
C GLN A 177 -3.61 16.04 -8.73
N ARG A 178 -2.94 14.98 -8.26
CA ARG A 178 -2.54 13.84 -9.09
C ARG A 178 -3.61 12.74 -9.06
N ASN A 179 -3.88 12.17 -10.24
CA ASN A 179 -4.93 11.17 -10.42
C ASN A 179 -4.81 9.93 -9.51
N PRO A 180 -3.61 9.33 -9.30
CA PRO A 180 -3.49 8.17 -8.42
C PRO A 180 -4.01 8.43 -6.99
N TYR A 181 -3.83 9.64 -6.45
CA TYR A 181 -4.29 9.97 -5.10
C TYR A 181 -5.82 10.06 -5.01
N TYR A 182 -6.49 10.44 -6.09
CA TYR A 182 -7.94 10.38 -6.18
C TYR A 182 -8.43 8.93 -6.03
N PHE A 183 -7.85 8.02 -6.80
CA PHE A 183 -8.23 6.62 -6.77
C PHE A 183 -7.78 5.89 -5.50
N TRP A 184 -6.70 6.33 -4.85
CA TRP A 184 -6.36 5.87 -3.50
C TRP A 184 -7.44 6.22 -2.49
N ASN A 185 -8.04 7.40 -2.58
CA ASN A 185 -9.17 7.79 -1.75
C ASN A 185 -10.40 6.92 -2.04
N VAL A 186 -10.76 6.73 -3.32
CA VAL A 186 -11.88 5.84 -3.72
C VAL A 186 -11.66 4.41 -3.20
N MET A 187 -10.48 3.84 -3.41
CA MET A 187 -10.14 2.50 -2.94
C MET A 187 -10.22 2.42 -1.40
N SER A 188 -9.81 3.46 -0.67
CA SER A 188 -9.93 3.49 0.79
C SER A 188 -11.40 3.46 1.26
N ILE A 189 -12.31 4.09 0.52
CA ILE A 189 -13.76 4.02 0.78
C ILE A 189 -14.27 2.59 0.53
N VAL A 190 -13.88 1.98 -0.59
CA VAL A 190 -14.23 0.60 -0.91
C VAL A 190 -13.70 -0.38 0.14
N MET A 191 -12.47 -0.19 0.63
CA MET A 191 -11.92 -1.02 1.69
C MET A 191 -12.72 -0.89 3.00
N GLN A 192 -13.19 0.31 3.35
CA GLN A 192 -14.10 0.50 4.48
C GLN A 192 -15.43 -0.23 4.27
N ALA A 193 -15.97 -0.24 3.05
CA ALA A 193 -17.20 -0.97 2.72
C ALA A 193 -17.03 -2.49 2.85
N ILE A 194 -15.87 -3.02 2.41
CA ILE A 194 -15.56 -4.45 2.45
C ILE A 194 -15.33 -4.95 3.89
N SER A 195 -14.66 -4.16 4.73
CA SER A 195 -14.30 -4.59 6.10
C SER A 195 -15.25 -4.12 7.20
N GLY A 196 -16.17 -3.21 6.86
CA GLY A 196 -17.02 -2.51 7.81
C GLY A 196 -18.44 -3.08 7.94
N ASP A 197 -19.36 -2.22 8.35
CA ASP A 197 -20.78 -2.56 8.48
C ASP A 197 -21.44 -2.67 7.10
N ALA A 198 -22.15 -3.77 6.87
CA ALA A 198 -22.77 -4.06 5.58
C ALA A 198 -23.90 -3.09 5.20
N LYS A 199 -24.66 -2.58 6.18
CA LYS A 199 -25.71 -1.60 5.89
C LYS A 199 -25.09 -0.28 5.45
N LEU A 200 -24.08 0.20 6.17
CA LEU A 200 -23.32 1.41 5.80
C LEU A 200 -22.62 1.24 4.45
N ALA A 201 -22.07 0.06 4.17
CA ALA A 201 -21.45 -0.26 2.89
C ALA A 201 -22.44 -0.04 1.72
N GLN A 202 -23.63 -0.63 1.79
CA GLN A 202 -24.65 -0.57 0.74
C GLN A 202 -25.35 0.80 0.65
N SER A 203 -25.67 1.40 1.78
CA SER A 203 -26.44 2.65 1.82
C SER A 203 -25.62 3.92 1.56
N MET A 204 -24.29 3.85 1.66
CA MET A 204 -23.44 5.05 1.61
C MET A 204 -22.10 4.84 0.90
N LEU A 205 -21.31 3.85 1.31
CA LEU A 205 -19.90 3.80 0.89
C LEU A 205 -19.73 3.40 -0.58
N TYR A 206 -20.40 2.34 -1.03
CA TYR A 206 -20.35 1.96 -2.44
C TYR A 206 -20.99 3.01 -3.36
N PRO A 207 -22.20 3.55 -3.07
CA PRO A 207 -22.79 4.60 -3.89
C PRO A 207 -21.90 5.86 -4.01
N LEU A 208 -21.22 6.22 -2.92
CA LEU A 208 -20.26 7.33 -2.94
C LEU A 208 -19.05 7.02 -3.84
N ALA A 209 -18.48 5.82 -3.69
CA ALA A 209 -17.34 5.39 -4.51
C ALA A 209 -17.71 5.33 -6.00
N GLU A 210 -18.88 4.79 -6.33
CA GLU A 210 -19.41 4.71 -7.69
C GLU A 210 -19.51 6.11 -8.30
N LYS A 211 -20.19 7.04 -7.63
CA LYS A 211 -20.34 8.43 -8.09
C LYS A 211 -18.98 9.10 -8.35
N MET A 212 -17.98 8.82 -7.51
CA MET A 212 -16.62 9.33 -7.70
C MET A 212 -15.97 8.78 -8.97
N VAL A 213 -16.11 7.48 -9.25
CA VAL A 213 -15.53 6.88 -10.46
C VAL A 213 -16.29 7.30 -11.72
N ILE A 214 -17.63 7.37 -11.69
CA ILE A 214 -18.44 7.86 -12.81
C ILE A 214 -18.01 9.28 -13.22
N LYS A 215 -17.76 10.18 -12.25
CA LYS A 215 -17.24 11.52 -12.55
C LYS A 215 -15.92 11.47 -13.33
N MET A 216 -15.02 10.54 -13.01
CA MET A 216 -13.76 10.37 -13.72
C MET A 216 -13.93 9.76 -15.12
N ILE A 217 -14.92 8.87 -15.29
CA ILE A 217 -15.33 8.31 -16.58
C ILE A 217 -15.87 9.43 -17.49
N GLU A 218 -16.84 10.21 -17.00
CA GLU A 218 -17.49 11.30 -17.76
C GLU A 218 -16.52 12.40 -18.18
N SER A 219 -15.52 12.68 -17.32
CA SER A 219 -14.45 13.64 -17.63
C SER A 219 -13.28 13.04 -18.41
N ASN A 220 -13.41 11.81 -18.92
CA ASN A 220 -12.38 11.07 -19.66
C ASN A 220 -11.01 11.08 -18.97
N SER A 221 -11.02 11.01 -17.63
CA SER A 221 -9.85 11.09 -16.76
C SER A 221 -9.41 9.72 -16.24
N ILE A 222 -9.92 8.62 -16.83
CA ILE A 222 -9.42 7.26 -16.62
C ILE A 222 -8.11 7.10 -17.41
N GLN A 223 -7.06 6.68 -16.73
CA GLN A 223 -5.68 6.56 -17.22
C GLN A 223 -5.15 5.13 -17.21
N ALA A 224 -5.73 4.22 -16.42
CA ALA A 224 -5.20 2.88 -16.26
C ALA A 224 -6.26 1.79 -16.03
N GLU A 225 -5.88 0.55 -16.32
CA GLU A 225 -6.70 -0.65 -16.09
C GLU A 225 -7.20 -0.78 -14.65
N ALA A 226 -6.36 -0.40 -13.67
CA ALA A 226 -6.68 -0.50 -12.25
C ALA A 226 -7.96 0.28 -11.88
N GLU A 227 -8.25 1.38 -12.58
CA GLU A 227 -9.39 2.25 -12.31
C GLU A 227 -10.68 1.63 -12.88
N CYS A 228 -10.60 1.00 -14.06
CA CYS A 228 -11.68 0.18 -14.60
C CYS A 228 -11.98 -1.02 -13.68
N ASN A 229 -10.94 -1.71 -13.21
CA ASN A 229 -11.09 -2.82 -12.27
C ASN A 229 -11.71 -2.36 -10.94
N LEU A 230 -11.37 -1.16 -10.46
CA LEU A 230 -12.00 -0.58 -9.27
C LEU A 230 -13.48 -0.29 -9.50
N TYR A 231 -13.87 0.23 -10.67
CA TYR A 231 -15.28 0.45 -11.01
C TYR A 231 -16.08 -0.85 -10.96
N ILE A 232 -15.57 -1.92 -11.58
CA ILE A 232 -16.19 -3.24 -11.57
C ILE A 232 -16.32 -3.77 -10.14
N LEU A 233 -15.28 -3.59 -9.31
CA LEU A 233 -15.31 -3.99 -7.89
C LEU A 233 -16.42 -3.26 -7.11
N ILE A 234 -16.63 -1.98 -7.39
CA ILE A 234 -17.71 -1.20 -6.77
C ILE A 234 -19.09 -1.73 -7.20
N LEU A 235 -19.31 -1.93 -8.51
CA LEU A 235 -20.57 -2.46 -9.04
C LEU A 235 -20.89 -3.85 -8.47
N GLU A 236 -19.89 -4.74 -8.38
CA GLU A 236 -20.05 -6.04 -7.72
C GLU A 236 -20.38 -5.88 -6.22
N GLY A 237 -19.77 -4.89 -5.56
CA GLY A 237 -20.05 -4.56 -4.16
C GLY A 237 -21.49 -4.15 -3.92
N GLU A 238 -22.10 -3.43 -4.86
CA GLU A 238 -23.52 -3.03 -4.84
C GLU A 238 -24.48 -4.13 -5.34
N GLY A 239 -23.96 -5.22 -5.87
CA GLY A 239 -24.78 -6.25 -6.51
C GLY A 239 -25.30 -5.89 -7.91
N LYS A 240 -24.77 -4.81 -8.53
CA LYS A 240 -25.06 -4.38 -9.90
C LYS A 240 -24.29 -5.22 -10.93
N PHE A 241 -24.45 -6.54 -10.84
CA PHE A 241 -23.68 -7.49 -11.64
C PHE A 241 -23.96 -7.38 -13.14
N GLU A 242 -25.19 -7.04 -13.51
CA GLU A 242 -25.59 -6.82 -14.90
C GLU A 242 -24.88 -5.61 -15.51
N GLU A 243 -24.78 -4.52 -14.77
CA GLU A 243 -24.08 -3.31 -15.21
C GLU A 243 -22.58 -3.57 -15.35
N ALA A 244 -21.99 -4.31 -14.41
CA ALA A 244 -20.60 -4.73 -14.48
C ALA A 244 -20.31 -5.61 -15.72
N ALA A 245 -21.21 -6.53 -16.06
CA ALA A 245 -21.08 -7.38 -17.25
C ALA A 245 -21.13 -6.52 -18.52
N ARG A 246 -22.12 -5.62 -18.64
CA ARG A 246 -22.26 -4.72 -19.80
C ARG A 246 -21.06 -3.81 -19.98
N PHE A 247 -20.50 -3.29 -18.89
CA PHE A 247 -19.29 -2.49 -18.93
C PHE A 247 -18.14 -3.26 -19.58
N LEU A 248 -17.91 -4.51 -19.16
CA LEU A 248 -16.86 -5.36 -19.74
C LEU A 248 -17.08 -5.72 -21.21
N GLU A 249 -18.33 -5.93 -21.63
CA GLU A 249 -18.67 -6.34 -23.00
C GLU A 249 -18.58 -5.22 -24.03
N SER A 250 -19.09 -4.05 -23.65
CA SER A 250 -19.52 -3.04 -24.62
C SER A 250 -18.87 -1.68 -24.43
N ASP A 251 -18.35 -1.37 -23.23
CA ASP A 251 -17.84 -0.05 -22.94
C ASP A 251 -16.48 0.21 -23.65
N PRO A 252 -16.33 1.33 -24.37
CA PRO A 252 -15.07 1.71 -25.00
C PRO A 252 -13.88 1.80 -24.02
N LEU A 253 -14.12 2.20 -22.76
CA LEU A 253 -13.07 2.25 -21.74
C LEU A 253 -12.58 0.86 -21.35
N ALA A 254 -13.50 -0.09 -21.18
CA ALA A 254 -13.14 -1.48 -20.92
C ALA A 254 -12.26 -2.02 -22.05
N ARG A 255 -12.67 -1.81 -23.32
CA ARG A 255 -11.88 -2.23 -24.49
C ARG A 255 -10.52 -1.54 -24.59
N ARG A 256 -10.43 -0.28 -24.15
CA ARG A 256 -9.19 0.50 -24.19
C ARG A 256 -8.16 0.02 -23.17
N PHE A 257 -8.59 -0.27 -21.94
CA PHE A 257 -7.68 -0.51 -20.82
C PHE A 257 -7.59 -1.96 -20.36
N LEU A 258 -8.65 -2.76 -20.49
CA LEU A 258 -8.66 -4.16 -20.04
C LEU A 258 -8.13 -5.07 -21.15
N GLN A 259 -6.81 -5.25 -21.19
CA GLN A 259 -6.13 -6.11 -22.17
C GLN A 259 -6.00 -7.56 -21.71
N GLN A 260 -7.00 -8.06 -20.98
CA GLN A 260 -7.00 -9.44 -20.52
C GLN A 260 -7.17 -10.40 -21.70
N PRO A 261 -6.57 -11.60 -21.65
CA PRO A 261 -6.83 -12.63 -22.65
C PRO A 261 -8.32 -12.90 -22.80
N VAL A 262 -8.78 -13.06 -24.05
CA VAL A 262 -10.21 -13.13 -24.42
C VAL A 262 -10.98 -14.16 -23.59
N HIS A 263 -10.39 -15.34 -23.34
CA HIS A 263 -11.01 -16.39 -22.54
C HIS A 263 -11.24 -16.00 -21.06
N PHE A 264 -10.30 -15.27 -20.45
CA PHE A 264 -10.47 -14.79 -19.07
C PHE A 264 -11.55 -13.74 -18.99
N LEU A 265 -11.59 -12.81 -19.95
CA LEU A 265 -12.63 -11.79 -20.03
C LEU A 265 -14.00 -12.43 -20.26
N PHE A 266 -14.10 -13.41 -21.16
CA PHE A 266 -15.31 -14.18 -21.42
C PHE A 266 -15.83 -14.86 -20.15
N TYR A 267 -14.98 -15.62 -19.45
CA TYR A 267 -15.36 -16.27 -18.20
C TYR A 267 -15.80 -15.26 -17.13
N ARG A 268 -15.10 -14.12 -17.03
CA ARG A 268 -15.44 -13.06 -16.08
C ARG A 268 -16.82 -12.46 -16.36
N ILE A 269 -17.14 -12.18 -17.62
CA ILE A 269 -18.44 -11.68 -18.07
C ILE A 269 -19.54 -12.70 -17.75
N LEU A 270 -19.33 -13.98 -18.09
CA LEU A 270 -20.31 -15.04 -17.79
C LEU A 270 -20.55 -15.18 -16.29
N SER A 271 -19.50 -15.09 -15.47
CA SER A 271 -19.62 -15.13 -14.01
C SER A 271 -20.47 -13.98 -13.48
N LEU A 272 -20.35 -12.78 -14.05
CA LEU A 272 -21.18 -11.63 -13.67
C LEU A 272 -22.65 -11.83 -14.08
N HIS A 273 -22.92 -12.28 -15.30
CA HIS A 273 -24.30 -12.60 -15.73
C HIS A 273 -24.92 -13.72 -14.91
N GLN A 274 -24.15 -14.73 -14.51
CA GLN A 274 -24.62 -15.77 -13.61
C GLN A 274 -25.04 -15.19 -12.25
N LYS A 275 -24.25 -14.27 -11.68
CA LYS A 275 -24.60 -13.58 -10.42
C LYS A 275 -25.80 -12.64 -10.58
N ALA A 276 -26.02 -12.08 -11.78
CA ALA A 276 -27.21 -11.29 -12.12
C ALA A 276 -28.48 -12.16 -12.30
N GLY A 277 -28.35 -13.49 -12.35
CA GLY A 277 -29.47 -14.42 -12.56
C GLY A 277 -29.80 -14.71 -14.04
N ASN A 278 -28.95 -14.28 -14.98
CA ASN A 278 -29.17 -14.50 -16.42
C ASN A 278 -28.71 -15.90 -16.88
N HIS A 279 -29.24 -16.95 -16.24
CA HIS A 279 -28.77 -18.31 -16.45
C HIS A 279 -28.94 -18.80 -17.89
N THR A 280 -30.04 -18.45 -18.57
CA THR A 280 -30.28 -18.80 -19.97
C THR A 280 -29.21 -18.23 -20.90
N LEU A 281 -28.90 -16.93 -20.76
CA LEU A 281 -27.86 -16.26 -21.54
C LEU A 281 -26.49 -16.91 -21.34
N VAL A 282 -26.16 -17.28 -20.09
CA VAL A 282 -24.88 -17.95 -19.78
C VAL A 282 -24.79 -19.31 -20.49
N ILE A 283 -25.86 -20.11 -20.43
CA ILE A 283 -25.90 -21.42 -21.10
C ILE A 283 -25.76 -21.26 -22.62
N GLU A 284 -26.52 -20.34 -23.23
CA GLU A 284 -26.46 -20.08 -24.66
C GLU A 284 -25.06 -19.68 -25.13
N ARG A 285 -24.41 -18.77 -24.40
CA ARG A 285 -23.05 -18.33 -24.71
C ARG A 285 -22.01 -19.42 -24.53
N CYS A 286 -22.09 -20.23 -23.48
CA CYS A 286 -21.22 -21.40 -23.30
C CYS A 286 -21.35 -22.40 -24.45
N ILE A 287 -22.59 -22.69 -24.89
CA ILE A 287 -22.84 -23.57 -26.04
C ILE A 287 -22.28 -22.97 -27.32
N SER A 288 -22.43 -21.66 -27.54
CA SER A 288 -21.87 -20.99 -28.71
C SER A 288 -20.35 -21.06 -28.75
N GLU A 289 -19.69 -20.89 -27.61
CA GLU A 289 -18.23 -20.95 -27.53
C GLU A 289 -17.71 -22.35 -27.88
N LEU A 290 -18.34 -23.40 -27.31
CA LEU A 290 -18.01 -24.81 -27.62
C LEU A 290 -18.24 -25.21 -29.08
N LYS A 291 -19.11 -24.49 -29.80
CA LYS A 291 -19.37 -24.74 -31.23
C LYS A 291 -18.39 -24.04 -32.16
N ASN A 292 -17.65 -23.05 -31.64
CA ASN A 292 -16.71 -22.23 -32.40
C ASN A 292 -15.24 -22.69 -32.25
N GLU A 293 -14.97 -23.67 -31.38
CA GLU A 293 -13.72 -24.46 -31.32
C GLU A 293 -13.71 -25.60 -32.34
#